data_AF-A0A7R8ZXX0-F1
#
_entry.id   AF-A0A7R8ZXX0-F1
#
_cell.length_a   1.000
_cell.length_b   1.000
_cell.length_c   1.000
_cell.angle_alpha   90.00
_cell.angle_beta   90.00
_cell.angle_gamma   90.00
#
_symmetry.space_group_name_H-M   'P 1'
#
loop_
_entity.id
_entity.type
_entity.pdbx_description
1 polymer ?
#
loop_
_entity_poly.entity_id
_entity_poly.type
_entity_poly.pdbx_seq_one_letter_code
_entity_poly.pdbx_strand_id
1 'polypeptide(L)'
;MSRSVVGENCNIGQNVVIAPDVVLGKNVKVQNNVSIYTGVVCEEDVFLGPSMVFTNVINPRSAINRKNEFQNTLVKRGASIGANATILCGNTIGAYAFIGAGAVVTKDVPDYALVVGNPSKQIGWVSRYGHKLEFDAHGIAECSESKERYRLIEDRVEMIKSRAAGYIAPRHMKAIKDTGNILLAAVDKNDSVGVIDSYFPEAAFFTEFERFDRHLEKLKRKAGKIDYVTVCSPNYLHDAHIRFGLRYGADVICEKPTVLNPWNIDALRDIEKETGRKTSNILQLRLHKSVIDLKKKIDAGPSDKVYDIDLSYITSRGNWYYASWKGNDEKSGGVSTNIGIHFFDMLGWIFGEVVKNDVHLHTHDRAAGYLEYKQAKVRWFLSINPQTLPEPVKEKGQRTYRSLLIDGEVVEFSEGFSELHTKSYDEILRGNGFGLEEARKAVETVYEIRHKSPIGLKGDYHPLCKLALSAHPFKQ
;
A
#
# COMPACT_ATOMS: atom_id res chain seq x y z
N MET A 1 -23.13 0.03 36.73
CA MET A 1 -22.60 1.12 35.87
C MET A 1 -22.53 0.61 34.45
N SER A 2 -23.02 1.43 33.53
CA SER A 2 -23.25 1.20 32.10
C SER A 2 -21.94 0.92 31.35
N ARG A 3 -21.79 -0.30 30.81
CA ARG A 3 -20.69 -0.70 29.90
C ARG A 3 -20.81 -0.09 28.48
N SER A 4 -21.70 0.89 28.29
CA SER A 4 -21.87 1.56 27.00
C SER A 4 -20.73 2.52 26.73
N VAL A 5 -20.28 2.58 25.49
CA VAL A 5 -19.22 3.49 25.02
C VAL A 5 -19.83 4.49 24.06
N VAL A 6 -19.60 5.78 24.31
CA VAL A 6 -19.96 6.87 23.39
C VAL A 6 -18.68 7.58 22.98
N GLY A 7 -18.36 7.52 21.69
CA GLY A 7 -17.16 8.11 21.13
C GLY A 7 -17.19 9.64 21.14
N GLU A 8 -16.04 10.23 20.82
CA GLU A 8 -15.86 11.68 20.73
C GLU A 8 -16.80 12.31 19.68
N ASN A 9 -17.23 13.55 19.94
CA ASN A 9 -18.03 14.36 19.02
C ASN A 9 -19.38 13.75 18.58
N CYS A 10 -19.93 12.82 19.34
CA CYS A 10 -21.30 12.35 19.11
C CYS A 10 -22.31 13.47 19.36
N ASN A 11 -23.35 13.54 18.52
CA ASN A 11 -24.49 14.43 18.71
C ASN A 11 -25.70 13.60 19.10
N ILE A 12 -26.22 13.81 20.31
CA ILE A 12 -27.36 13.06 20.86
C ILE A 12 -28.57 13.99 20.97
N GLY A 13 -29.63 13.65 20.24
CA GLY A 13 -30.88 14.38 20.20
C GLY A 13 -31.75 14.21 21.46
N GLN A 14 -32.94 14.80 21.41
CA GLN A 14 -33.92 14.73 22.49
C GLN A 14 -34.61 13.36 22.56
N ASN A 15 -34.95 12.94 23.77
CA ASN A 15 -35.67 11.68 24.01
C ASN A 15 -34.94 10.44 23.43
N VAL A 16 -33.61 10.43 23.57
CA VAL A 16 -32.76 9.30 23.18
C VAL A 16 -32.50 8.41 24.39
N VAL A 17 -32.58 7.09 24.20
CA VAL A 17 -32.20 6.09 25.21
C VAL A 17 -31.01 5.29 24.68
N ILE A 18 -29.94 5.22 25.47
CA ILE A 18 -28.78 4.37 25.19
C ILE A 18 -28.73 3.29 26.27
N ALA A 19 -28.99 2.04 25.88
CA ALA A 19 -28.97 0.90 26.79
C ALA A 19 -27.53 0.46 27.15
N PRO A 20 -27.35 -0.39 28.18
CA PRO A 20 -26.05 -0.98 28.49
C PRO A 20 -25.47 -1.75 27.31
N ASP A 21 -24.13 -1.79 27.24
CA ASP A 21 -23.35 -2.51 26.22
C ASP A 21 -23.50 -2.00 24.78
N VAL A 22 -24.11 -0.83 24.59
CA VAL A 22 -24.11 -0.13 23.29
C VAL A 22 -22.77 0.52 23.05
N VAL A 23 -22.28 0.43 21.81
CA VAL A 23 -21.05 1.11 21.38
C VAL A 23 -21.40 2.09 20.27
N LEU A 24 -21.11 3.37 20.47
CA LEU A 24 -21.13 4.41 19.44
C LEU A 24 -19.70 4.87 19.19
N GLY A 25 -19.27 4.81 17.93
CA GLY A 25 -17.98 5.33 17.47
C GLY A 25 -17.89 6.86 17.53
N LYS A 26 -16.89 7.43 16.87
CA LYS A 26 -16.72 8.90 16.81
C LYS A 26 -17.72 9.54 15.86
N ASN A 27 -18.12 10.79 16.12
CA ASN A 27 -19.00 11.60 15.26
C ASN A 27 -20.39 10.99 14.95
N VAL A 28 -20.85 10.01 15.75
CA VAL A 28 -22.19 9.43 15.53
C VAL A 28 -23.26 10.46 15.83
N LYS A 29 -24.25 10.57 14.95
CA LYS A 29 -25.39 11.48 15.11
C LYS A 29 -26.65 10.67 15.39
N VAL A 30 -27.19 10.81 16.59
CA VAL A 30 -28.43 10.18 17.01
C VAL A 30 -29.51 11.25 17.09
N GLN A 31 -30.46 11.22 16.16
CA GLN A 31 -31.55 12.20 16.13
C GLN A 31 -32.63 11.89 17.18
N ASN A 32 -33.62 12.78 17.30
CA ASN A 32 -34.64 12.71 18.35
C ASN A 32 -35.44 11.39 18.32
N ASN A 33 -35.88 10.96 19.50
CA ASN A 33 -36.77 9.79 19.71
C ASN A 33 -36.19 8.43 19.31
N VAL A 34 -34.87 8.25 19.38
CA VAL A 34 -34.20 6.99 19.05
C VAL A 34 -33.84 6.22 20.32
N SER A 35 -34.21 4.94 20.38
CA SER A 35 -33.79 4.01 21.44
C SER A 35 -32.79 3.01 20.88
N ILE A 36 -31.59 2.98 21.45
CA ILE A 36 -30.49 2.11 21.07
C ILE A 36 -30.36 1.03 22.13
N TYR A 37 -30.71 -0.20 21.77
CA TYR A 37 -30.76 -1.33 22.69
C TYR A 37 -29.43 -2.09 22.77
N THR A 38 -29.27 -2.84 23.87
CA THR A 38 -28.14 -3.75 24.08
C THR A 38 -27.93 -4.66 22.86
N GLY A 39 -26.67 -4.77 22.41
CA GLY A 39 -26.28 -5.52 21.21
C GLY A 39 -26.10 -4.65 19.96
N VAL A 40 -26.45 -3.36 20.01
CA VAL A 40 -26.19 -2.43 18.90
C VAL A 40 -24.79 -1.84 19.00
N VAL A 41 -24.04 -1.95 17.90
CA VAL A 41 -22.74 -1.30 17.70
C VAL A 41 -22.84 -0.41 16.48
N CYS A 42 -22.58 0.88 16.66
CA CYS A 42 -22.43 1.85 15.58
C CYS A 42 -20.95 2.26 15.50
N GLU A 43 -20.34 2.06 14.34
CA GLU A 43 -19.00 2.61 14.06
C GLU A 43 -19.05 4.13 13.87
N GLU A 44 -17.89 4.75 13.64
CA GLU A 44 -17.80 6.20 13.41
C GLU A 44 -18.61 6.74 12.21
N ASP A 45 -19.00 8.01 12.33
CA ASP A 45 -19.73 8.79 11.32
C ASP A 45 -21.12 8.23 10.94
N VAL A 46 -21.70 7.34 11.75
CA VAL A 46 -23.06 6.82 11.54
C VAL A 46 -24.12 7.90 11.83
N PHE A 47 -25.16 7.94 10.99
CA PHE A 47 -26.33 8.80 11.18
C PHE A 47 -27.58 7.96 11.47
N LEU A 48 -28.19 8.15 12.64
CA LEU A 48 -29.47 7.57 13.03
C LEU A 48 -30.54 8.65 12.95
N GLY A 49 -31.41 8.56 11.93
CA GLY A 49 -32.47 9.53 11.65
C GLY A 49 -33.56 9.56 12.73
N PRO A 50 -34.37 10.64 12.77
CA PRO A 50 -35.33 10.83 13.85
C PRO A 50 -36.39 9.73 13.86
N SER A 51 -36.71 9.25 15.05
CA SER A 51 -37.69 8.19 15.30
C SER A 51 -37.40 6.88 14.55
N MET A 52 -36.16 6.63 14.11
CA MET A 52 -35.78 5.29 13.64
C MET A 52 -35.78 4.30 14.82
N VAL A 53 -36.06 3.03 14.52
CA VAL A 53 -36.30 1.99 15.51
C VAL A 53 -35.32 0.85 15.31
N PHE A 54 -34.61 0.48 16.38
CA PHE A 54 -33.97 -0.83 16.48
C PHE A 54 -34.92 -1.81 17.17
N THR A 55 -34.91 -3.07 16.76
CA THR A 55 -35.36 -4.17 17.63
C THR A 55 -34.15 -4.84 18.27
N ASN A 56 -34.37 -5.70 19.27
CA ASN A 56 -33.32 -6.49 19.92
C ASN A 56 -33.71 -7.97 20.10
N VAL A 57 -34.99 -8.31 19.96
CA VAL A 57 -35.53 -9.67 20.03
C VAL A 57 -36.43 -9.89 18.82
N ILE A 58 -36.34 -11.06 18.19
CA ILE A 58 -37.07 -11.38 16.96
C ILE A 58 -38.58 -11.60 17.22
N ASN A 59 -38.93 -12.25 18.33
CA ASN A 59 -40.29 -12.72 18.62
C ASN A 59 -40.78 -12.34 20.04
N PRO A 60 -40.85 -11.03 20.39
CA PRO A 60 -41.17 -10.59 21.75
C PRO A 60 -42.57 -11.03 22.20
N ARG A 61 -42.71 -11.40 23.48
CA ARG A 61 -44.00 -11.68 24.16
C ARG A 61 -43.91 -11.16 25.59
N SER A 62 -44.92 -10.42 26.04
CA SER A 62 -44.90 -9.74 27.36
C SER A 62 -44.68 -10.68 28.54
N ALA A 63 -45.28 -11.87 28.49
CA ALA A 63 -45.16 -12.88 29.55
C ALA A 63 -43.84 -13.67 29.51
N ILE A 64 -43.03 -13.56 28.44
CA ILE A 64 -41.85 -14.39 28.23
C ILE A 64 -40.59 -13.52 28.29
N ASN A 65 -39.76 -13.74 29.31
CA ASN A 65 -38.49 -13.05 29.45
C ASN A 65 -37.45 -13.65 28.50
N ARG A 66 -37.00 -12.86 27.52
CA ARG A 66 -35.99 -13.23 26.50
C ARG A 66 -34.73 -12.37 26.55
N LYS A 67 -34.38 -11.85 27.73
CA LYS A 67 -33.19 -11.00 27.91
C LYS A 67 -31.87 -11.66 27.48
N ASN A 68 -31.82 -13.00 27.48
CA ASN A 68 -30.63 -13.75 27.07
C ASN A 68 -30.58 -14.04 25.56
N GLU A 69 -31.58 -13.60 24.78
CA GLU A 69 -31.71 -13.88 23.34
C GLU A 69 -31.47 -12.62 22.47
N PHE A 70 -30.94 -11.54 23.06
CA PHE A 70 -30.67 -10.31 22.33
C PHE A 70 -29.71 -10.54 21.16
N GLN A 71 -30.11 -10.10 19.98
CA GLN A 71 -29.31 -10.24 18.77
C GLN A 71 -28.46 -8.98 18.55
N ASN A 72 -27.25 -9.18 18.04
CA ASN A 72 -26.35 -8.08 17.74
C ASN A 72 -26.70 -7.43 16.40
N THR A 73 -26.63 -6.10 16.35
CA THR A 73 -26.78 -5.32 15.12
C THR A 73 -25.58 -4.41 14.97
N LEU A 74 -24.83 -4.62 13.89
CA LEU A 74 -23.67 -3.80 13.55
C LEU A 74 -24.08 -2.77 12.48
N VAL A 75 -23.86 -1.50 12.77
CA VAL A 75 -24.00 -0.40 11.83
C VAL A 75 -22.60 0.11 11.52
N LYS A 76 -22.10 -0.21 10.32
CA LYS A 76 -20.75 0.14 9.91
C LYS A 76 -20.62 1.63 9.58
N ARG A 77 -19.36 2.06 9.50
CA ARG A 77 -18.93 3.44 9.32
C ARG A 77 -19.70 4.18 8.23
N GLY A 78 -20.12 5.41 8.55
CA GLY A 78 -20.75 6.31 7.59
C GLY A 78 -22.13 5.88 7.09
N ALA A 79 -22.69 4.78 7.60
CA ALA A 79 -24.04 4.36 7.24
C ALA A 79 -25.07 5.36 7.75
N SER A 80 -26.11 5.59 6.95
CA SER A 80 -27.20 6.51 7.25
C SER A 80 -28.53 5.77 7.31
N ILE A 81 -29.25 5.94 8.41
CA ILE A 81 -30.58 5.37 8.60
C ILE A 81 -31.62 6.48 8.60
N GLY A 82 -32.53 6.45 7.63
CA GLY A 82 -33.55 7.48 7.45
C GLY A 82 -34.57 7.54 8.57
N ALA A 83 -35.30 8.66 8.63
CA ALA A 83 -36.34 8.89 9.62
C ALA A 83 -37.40 7.77 9.59
N ASN A 84 -37.87 7.37 10.77
CA ASN A 84 -38.94 6.36 10.92
C ASN A 84 -38.62 4.98 10.28
N ALA A 85 -37.36 4.67 9.96
CA ALA A 85 -36.95 3.35 9.50
C ALA A 85 -36.89 2.35 10.66
N THR A 86 -37.15 1.07 10.40
CA THR A 86 -37.07 -0.02 11.39
C THR A 86 -35.98 -1.02 10.99
N ILE A 87 -35.04 -1.29 11.90
CA ILE A 87 -33.98 -2.27 11.73
C ILE A 87 -34.27 -3.49 12.60
N LEU A 88 -34.54 -4.64 11.97
CA LEU A 88 -34.65 -5.89 12.71
C LEU A 88 -33.28 -6.32 13.22
N CYS A 89 -33.21 -6.71 14.49
CA CYS A 89 -32.01 -7.18 15.15
C CYS A 89 -31.37 -8.38 14.45
N GLY A 90 -30.05 -8.54 14.59
CA GLY A 90 -29.30 -9.64 13.97
C GLY A 90 -28.78 -9.34 12.57
N ASN A 91 -29.12 -8.18 12.01
CA ASN A 91 -28.65 -7.75 10.69
C ASN A 91 -27.54 -6.70 10.78
N THR A 92 -26.61 -6.76 9.84
CA THR A 92 -25.52 -5.79 9.64
C THR A 92 -25.90 -4.77 8.57
N ILE A 93 -25.66 -3.50 8.87
CA ILE A 93 -25.76 -2.40 7.91
C ILE A 93 -24.35 -2.07 7.41
N GLY A 94 -24.13 -2.23 6.11
CA GLY A 94 -22.85 -2.03 5.44
C GLY A 94 -22.32 -0.59 5.51
N ALA A 95 -21.03 -0.43 5.28
CA ALA A 95 -20.35 0.87 5.34
C ALA A 95 -20.92 1.80 4.28
N TYR A 96 -21.23 3.05 4.65
CA TYR A 96 -21.85 4.06 3.78
C TYR A 96 -23.18 3.62 3.13
N ALA A 97 -23.83 2.55 3.62
CA ALA A 97 -25.16 2.18 3.18
C ALA A 97 -26.18 3.26 3.57
N PHE A 98 -27.23 3.40 2.76
CA PHE A 98 -28.27 4.38 2.97
C PHE A 98 -29.63 3.68 3.07
N ILE A 99 -30.21 3.69 4.27
CA ILE A 99 -31.56 3.19 4.51
C ILE A 99 -32.53 4.35 4.35
N GLY A 100 -33.44 4.26 3.38
CA GLY A 100 -34.45 5.29 3.16
C GLY A 100 -35.41 5.44 4.34
N ALA A 101 -36.05 6.60 4.44
CA ALA A 101 -37.07 6.86 5.45
C ALA A 101 -38.23 5.84 5.37
N GLY A 102 -38.72 5.41 6.53
CA GLY A 102 -39.82 4.43 6.63
C GLY A 102 -39.47 3.01 6.18
N ALA A 103 -38.22 2.70 5.84
CA ALA A 103 -37.85 1.37 5.38
C ALA A 103 -37.80 0.35 6.53
N VAL A 104 -38.12 -0.92 6.25
CA VAL A 104 -38.04 -2.03 7.22
C VAL A 104 -36.97 -3.03 6.77
N VAL A 105 -35.82 -2.99 7.44
CA VAL A 105 -34.65 -3.83 7.13
C VAL A 105 -34.78 -5.17 7.82
N THR A 106 -34.89 -6.23 7.03
CA THR A 106 -35.07 -7.62 7.50
C THR A 106 -33.88 -8.54 7.21
N LYS A 107 -32.85 -8.02 6.52
CA LYS A 107 -31.64 -8.74 6.09
C LYS A 107 -30.43 -7.80 6.13
N ASP A 108 -29.22 -8.37 6.09
CA ASP A 108 -27.98 -7.61 5.92
C ASP A 108 -28.04 -6.68 4.69
N VAL A 109 -27.47 -5.48 4.85
CA VAL A 109 -27.39 -4.46 3.80
C VAL A 109 -25.94 -4.32 3.35
N PRO A 110 -25.61 -4.50 2.06
CA PRO A 110 -24.26 -4.34 1.56
C PRO A 110 -23.69 -2.92 1.72
N ASP A 111 -22.37 -2.80 1.73
CA ASP A 111 -21.68 -1.51 1.74
C ASP A 111 -22.14 -0.66 0.53
N TYR A 112 -22.35 0.65 0.73
CA TYR A 112 -22.87 1.59 -0.27
C TYR A 112 -24.29 1.33 -0.81
N ALA A 113 -25.00 0.29 -0.34
CA ALA A 113 -26.33 -0.01 -0.86
C ALA A 113 -27.35 1.05 -0.47
N LEU A 114 -28.23 1.40 -1.42
CA LEU A 114 -29.42 2.22 -1.17
C LEU A 114 -30.64 1.30 -1.09
N VAL A 115 -31.28 1.23 0.08
CA VAL A 115 -32.45 0.38 0.30
C VAL A 115 -33.65 1.21 0.75
N VAL A 116 -34.84 0.86 0.25
CA VAL A 116 -36.11 1.54 0.60
C VAL A 116 -37.27 0.54 0.71
N GLY A 117 -38.35 0.94 1.37
CA GLY A 117 -39.61 0.17 1.42
C GLY A 117 -39.73 -0.80 2.60
N ASN A 118 -40.88 -1.49 2.66
CA ASN A 118 -41.23 -2.42 3.72
C ASN A 118 -41.85 -3.70 3.12
N PRO A 119 -41.16 -4.86 3.14
CA PRO A 119 -39.77 -5.02 3.54
C PRO A 119 -38.82 -4.29 2.58
N SER A 120 -37.66 -3.85 3.07
CA SER A 120 -36.72 -3.06 2.30
C SER A 120 -36.16 -3.82 1.11
N LYS A 121 -36.07 -3.17 -0.04
CA LYS A 121 -35.39 -3.67 -1.24
C LYS A 121 -34.28 -2.72 -1.64
N GLN A 122 -33.18 -3.28 -2.13
CA GLN A 122 -32.12 -2.49 -2.74
C GLN A 122 -32.61 -1.94 -4.08
N ILE A 123 -32.44 -0.62 -4.26
CA ILE A 123 -32.84 0.11 -5.48
C ILE A 123 -31.65 0.78 -6.19
N GLY A 124 -30.44 0.60 -5.65
CA GLY A 124 -29.21 1.12 -6.23
C GLY A 124 -28.08 1.20 -5.21
N TRP A 125 -27.16 2.11 -5.48
CA TRP A 125 -25.97 2.38 -4.70
C TRP A 125 -25.81 3.88 -4.48
N VAL A 126 -25.12 4.27 -3.41
CA VAL A 126 -24.79 5.65 -3.08
C VAL A 126 -23.28 5.85 -2.90
N SER A 127 -22.80 7.07 -3.11
CA SER A 127 -21.44 7.46 -2.77
C SER A 127 -21.28 7.67 -1.26
N ARG A 128 -20.05 7.89 -0.80
CA ARG A 128 -19.79 8.33 0.59
C ARG A 128 -20.51 9.62 0.99
N TYR A 129 -20.89 10.44 0.02
CA TYR A 129 -21.58 11.71 0.22
C TYR A 129 -23.12 11.55 0.15
N GLY A 130 -23.62 10.31 0.02
CA GLY A 130 -25.05 10.01 -0.02
C GLY A 130 -25.72 10.25 -1.38
N HIS A 131 -24.96 10.60 -2.42
CA HIS A 131 -25.51 10.76 -3.77
C HIS A 131 -25.66 9.41 -4.45
N LYS A 132 -26.80 9.19 -5.12
CA LYS A 132 -27.03 7.97 -5.90
C LYS A 132 -25.97 7.84 -7.01
N LEU A 133 -25.39 6.66 -7.14
CA LEU A 133 -24.40 6.34 -8.17
C LEU A 133 -25.09 5.83 -9.44
N GLU A 134 -24.70 6.40 -10.57
CA GLU A 134 -25.09 5.95 -11.91
C GLU A 134 -23.88 5.32 -12.58
N PHE A 135 -23.94 4.01 -12.82
CA PHE A 135 -22.85 3.25 -13.40
C PHE A 135 -22.97 3.21 -14.93
N ASP A 136 -21.86 3.46 -15.61
CA ASP A 136 -21.73 3.34 -17.06
C ASP A 136 -21.63 1.87 -17.53
N ALA A 137 -21.51 1.66 -18.84
CA ALA A 137 -21.38 0.34 -19.45
C ALA A 137 -20.13 -0.45 -19.00
N HIS A 138 -19.16 0.23 -18.36
CA HIS A 138 -17.95 -0.38 -17.79
C HIS A 138 -18.06 -0.60 -16.28
N GLY A 139 -19.25 -0.37 -15.70
CA GLY A 139 -19.47 -0.48 -14.26
C GLY A 139 -18.77 0.61 -13.46
N ILE A 140 -18.53 1.79 -14.03
CA ILE A 140 -17.90 2.94 -13.36
C ILE A 140 -18.94 4.02 -13.10
N ALA A 141 -18.95 4.58 -11.89
CA ALA A 141 -19.75 5.73 -11.52
C ALA A 141 -18.88 6.84 -10.94
N GLU A 142 -19.30 8.09 -11.07
CA GLU A 142 -18.66 9.25 -10.42
C GLU A 142 -19.68 9.95 -9.52
N CYS A 143 -19.29 10.28 -8.29
CA CYS A 143 -20.15 11.07 -7.42
C CYS A 143 -20.28 12.50 -7.95
N SER A 144 -21.51 12.98 -8.07
CA SER A 144 -21.85 14.33 -8.53
C SER A 144 -21.15 15.44 -7.72
N GLU A 145 -21.05 15.27 -6.40
CA GLU A 145 -20.45 16.25 -5.48
C GLU A 145 -18.94 16.04 -5.32
N SER A 146 -18.51 14.88 -4.80
CA SER A 146 -17.11 14.68 -4.43
C SER A 146 -16.18 14.36 -5.59
N LYS A 147 -16.73 14.05 -6.78
CA LYS A 147 -15.98 13.56 -7.95
C LYS A 147 -15.21 12.27 -7.71
N GLU A 148 -15.47 11.60 -6.58
CA GLU A 148 -14.92 10.28 -6.31
C GLU A 148 -15.52 9.28 -7.28
N ARG A 149 -14.67 8.39 -7.81
CA ARG A 149 -15.11 7.35 -8.73
C ARG A 149 -15.30 6.03 -8.00
N TYR A 150 -16.26 5.26 -8.47
CA TYR A 150 -16.70 4.00 -7.90
C TYR A 150 -16.77 2.95 -9.01
N ARG A 151 -16.54 1.69 -8.67
CA ARG A 151 -16.66 0.55 -9.57
C ARG A 151 -17.64 -0.45 -8.99
N LEU A 152 -18.58 -0.89 -9.82
CA LEU A 152 -19.44 -2.04 -9.55
C LEU A 152 -18.72 -3.31 -10.02
N ILE A 153 -18.52 -4.25 -9.10
CA ILE A 153 -17.95 -5.57 -9.36
C ILE A 153 -18.99 -6.59 -8.88
N GLU A 154 -19.63 -7.28 -9.82
CA GLU A 154 -20.78 -8.15 -9.54
C GLU A 154 -21.87 -7.32 -8.81
N ASP A 155 -22.21 -7.70 -7.58
CA ASP A 155 -23.18 -7.02 -6.71
C ASP A 155 -22.50 -6.25 -5.57
N ARG A 156 -21.30 -5.69 -5.79
CA ARG A 156 -20.56 -4.90 -4.80
C ARG A 156 -19.98 -3.64 -5.40
N VAL A 157 -20.06 -2.54 -4.64
CA VAL A 157 -19.46 -1.26 -5.02
C VAL A 157 -18.19 -1.02 -4.23
N GLU A 158 -17.12 -0.72 -4.95
CA GLU A 158 -15.85 -0.30 -4.40
C GLU A 158 -15.48 1.09 -4.92
N MET A 159 -14.97 1.94 -4.04
CA MET A 159 -14.43 3.22 -4.45
C MET A 159 -13.08 3.04 -5.16
N ILE A 160 -12.97 3.63 -6.34
CA ILE A 160 -11.73 3.69 -7.11
C ILE A 160 -10.82 4.72 -6.43
N LYS A 161 -9.93 4.24 -5.57
CA LYS A 161 -8.87 5.07 -4.99
C LYS A 161 -8.04 5.67 -6.13
N SER A 162 -8.16 6.97 -6.39
CA SER A 162 -7.18 7.70 -7.17
C SER A 162 -5.84 7.54 -6.44
N ARG A 163 -4.87 6.93 -7.10
CA ARG A 163 -3.54 6.76 -6.51
C ARG A 163 -2.85 8.09 -6.59
N ALA A 164 -2.98 8.83 -5.50
CA ALA A 164 -2.51 10.19 -5.38
C ALA A 164 -1.03 10.24 -4.95
N ALA A 165 -0.23 11.16 -5.50
CA ALA A 165 1.22 11.36 -5.27
C ALA A 165 2.13 10.16 -5.57
N GLY A 166 1.82 9.40 -6.62
CA GLY A 166 2.60 8.22 -7.01
C GLY A 166 2.23 6.95 -6.21
N TYR A 167 2.64 5.79 -6.73
CA TYR A 167 2.16 4.49 -6.21
C TYR A 167 2.60 4.18 -4.77
N ILE A 168 3.80 4.63 -4.38
CA ILE A 168 4.44 4.22 -3.12
C ILE A 168 4.29 5.26 -2.01
N ALA A 169 4.06 6.53 -2.35
CA ALA A 169 3.97 7.62 -1.36
C ALA A 169 2.95 7.36 -0.24
N PRO A 170 1.76 6.76 -0.46
CA PRO A 170 0.85 6.44 0.63
C PRO A 170 1.45 5.53 1.71
N ARG A 171 2.41 4.66 1.37
CA ARG A 171 3.12 3.83 2.36
C ARG A 171 4.08 4.64 3.21
N HIS A 172 4.73 5.65 2.63
CA HIS A 172 5.56 6.58 3.37
C HIS A 172 4.71 7.46 4.28
N MET A 173 3.57 7.98 3.80
CA MET A 173 2.64 8.75 4.64
C MET A 173 2.13 7.92 5.83
N LYS A 174 1.75 6.65 5.59
CA LYS A 174 1.40 5.71 6.65
C LYS A 174 2.56 5.52 7.64
N ALA A 175 3.78 5.25 7.15
CA ALA A 175 4.95 5.04 8.01
C ALA A 175 5.27 6.28 8.87
N ILE A 176 5.22 7.49 8.31
CA ILE A 176 5.41 8.75 9.04
C ILE A 176 4.33 8.87 10.14
N LYS A 177 3.06 8.61 9.81
CA LYS A 177 1.94 8.74 10.76
C LYS A 177 2.02 7.71 11.88
N ASP A 178 2.27 6.45 11.54
CA ASP A 178 2.31 5.34 12.49
C ASP A 178 3.50 5.43 13.45
N THR A 179 4.60 6.08 13.02
CA THR A 179 5.76 6.37 13.89
C THR A 179 5.59 7.65 14.72
N GLY A 180 4.41 8.27 14.70
CA GLY A 180 4.09 9.47 15.49
C GLY A 180 4.72 10.76 14.96
N ASN A 181 5.16 10.78 13.71
CA ASN A 181 5.79 11.93 13.06
C ASN A 181 4.78 12.71 12.20
N ILE A 182 5.18 13.90 11.76
CA ILE A 182 4.36 14.80 10.95
C ILE A 182 4.95 14.99 9.56
N LEU A 183 4.10 15.11 8.55
CA LEU A 183 4.47 15.57 7.21
C LEU A 183 4.17 17.06 7.11
N LEU A 184 5.21 17.88 6.93
CA LEU A 184 5.08 19.34 6.87
C LEU A 184 4.83 19.86 5.46
N ALA A 185 5.48 19.24 4.45
CA ALA A 185 5.33 19.61 3.06
C ALA A 185 5.59 18.42 2.13
N ALA A 186 4.91 18.40 0.98
CA ALA A 186 5.12 17.41 -0.08
C ALA A 186 5.23 18.10 -1.46
N VAL A 187 5.92 17.45 -2.40
CA VAL A 187 6.06 17.93 -3.78
C VAL A 187 5.88 16.79 -4.77
N ASP A 188 5.02 16.99 -5.76
CA ASP A 188 4.84 16.09 -6.91
C ASP A 188 4.40 16.93 -8.11
N LYS A 189 4.93 16.65 -9.30
CA LYS A 189 4.49 17.34 -10.53
C LYS A 189 3.01 17.12 -10.83
N ASN A 190 2.42 16.05 -10.28
CA ASN A 190 1.00 15.73 -10.39
C ASN A 190 0.24 16.19 -9.14
N ASP A 191 -0.82 16.96 -9.34
CA ASP A 191 -1.69 17.51 -8.28
C ASP A 191 -2.78 16.54 -7.80
N SER A 192 -2.89 15.37 -8.41
CA SER A 192 -3.68 14.26 -7.87
C SER A 192 -2.98 13.74 -6.61
N VAL A 193 -3.18 14.39 -5.47
CA VAL A 193 -2.54 14.10 -4.18
C VAL A 193 -3.53 13.95 -3.01
N GLY A 194 -4.85 14.03 -3.23
CA GLY A 194 -5.87 14.05 -2.17
C GLY A 194 -5.85 12.90 -1.15
N VAL A 195 -5.11 11.81 -1.40
CA VAL A 195 -4.82 10.80 -0.36
C VAL A 195 -4.10 11.39 0.85
N ILE A 196 -3.36 12.49 0.67
CA ILE A 196 -2.61 13.17 1.72
C ILE A 196 -3.51 13.60 2.87
N ASP A 197 -4.74 14.06 2.61
CA ASP A 197 -5.68 14.54 3.63
C ASP A 197 -6.12 13.43 4.60
N SER A 198 -6.08 12.17 4.17
CA SER A 198 -6.35 11.02 5.05
C SER A 198 -5.23 10.75 6.06
N TYR A 199 -4.05 11.32 5.84
CA TYR A 199 -2.89 11.19 6.72
C TYR A 199 -2.54 12.52 7.40
N PHE A 200 -2.34 13.59 6.63
CA PHE A 200 -1.81 14.89 7.03
C PHE A 200 -2.54 16.04 6.31
N PRO A 201 -3.76 16.41 6.73
CA PRO A 201 -4.56 17.46 6.07
C PRO A 201 -3.92 18.87 6.14
N GLU A 202 -3.00 19.09 7.08
CA GLU A 202 -2.29 20.38 7.23
C GLU A 202 -0.96 20.45 6.45
N ALA A 203 -0.58 19.38 5.73
CA ALA A 203 0.66 19.35 4.98
C ALA A 203 0.60 20.30 3.77
N ALA A 204 1.61 21.16 3.62
CA ALA A 204 1.72 22.00 2.43
C ALA A 204 2.00 21.15 1.17
N PHE A 205 1.43 21.51 0.02
CA PHE A 205 1.66 20.79 -1.24
C PHE A 205 2.13 21.74 -2.35
N PHE A 206 3.04 21.23 -3.18
CA PHE A 206 3.63 21.97 -4.30
C PHE A 206 3.74 21.11 -5.55
N THR A 207 3.51 21.71 -6.71
CA THR A 207 3.77 21.08 -8.02
C THR A 207 5.11 21.50 -8.64
N GLU A 208 5.70 22.58 -8.12
CA GLU A 208 6.96 23.17 -8.54
C GLU A 208 8.01 22.98 -7.43
N PHE A 209 9.15 22.39 -7.77
CA PHE A 209 10.21 22.11 -6.82
C PHE A 209 10.81 23.41 -6.23
N GLU A 210 10.87 24.46 -7.03
CA GLU A 210 11.38 25.78 -6.66
C GLU A 210 10.49 26.44 -5.58
N ARG A 211 9.18 26.19 -5.63
CA ARG A 211 8.23 26.69 -4.61
C ARG A 211 8.35 25.88 -3.32
N PHE A 212 8.52 24.57 -3.45
CA PHE A 212 8.76 23.66 -2.34
C PHE A 212 10.05 24.02 -1.58
N ASP A 213 11.17 24.17 -2.29
CA ASP A 213 12.45 24.61 -1.74
C ASP A 213 12.31 25.94 -0.98
N ARG A 214 11.75 26.96 -1.65
CA ARG A 214 11.51 28.28 -1.03
C ARG A 214 10.63 28.19 0.22
N HIS A 215 9.65 27.30 0.25
CA HIS A 215 8.81 27.08 1.42
C HIS A 215 9.61 26.48 2.58
N LEU A 216 10.41 25.46 2.32
CA LEU A 216 11.27 24.83 3.33
C LEU A 216 12.30 25.82 3.90
N GLU A 217 12.88 26.70 3.08
CA GLU A 217 13.79 27.75 3.55
C GLU A 217 13.08 28.78 4.45
N LYS A 218 11.83 29.12 4.15
CA LYS A 218 11.02 29.98 5.03
C LYS A 218 10.68 29.28 6.35
N LEU A 219 10.35 28.00 6.29
CA LEU A 219 10.06 27.18 7.47
C LEU A 219 11.28 27.12 8.40
N LYS A 220 12.46 26.85 7.83
CA LYS A 220 13.76 26.80 8.53
C LYS A 220 14.00 28.01 9.43
N ARG A 221 13.65 29.20 8.93
CA ARG A 221 13.86 30.48 9.63
C ARG A 221 12.80 30.79 10.69
N LYS A 222 11.60 30.22 10.58
CA LYS A 222 10.45 30.55 11.43
C LYS A 222 10.17 29.50 12.50
N ALA A 223 10.21 28.22 12.13
CA ALA A 223 9.74 27.10 12.93
C ALA A 223 10.81 26.02 13.17
N GLY A 224 12.03 26.23 12.65
CA GLY A 224 13.10 25.25 12.68
C GLY A 224 13.20 24.47 11.37
N LYS A 225 14.30 23.72 11.24
CA LYS A 225 14.56 22.86 10.08
C LYS A 225 13.73 21.58 10.15
N ILE A 226 13.39 21.00 9.00
CA ILE A 226 12.88 19.63 8.95
C ILE A 226 14.01 18.64 9.31
N ASP A 227 13.64 17.50 9.90
CA ASP A 227 14.59 16.46 10.29
C ASP A 227 14.91 15.52 9.13
N TYR A 228 13.89 15.16 8.34
CA TYR A 228 14.00 14.20 7.26
C TYR A 228 13.40 14.71 5.93
N VAL A 229 14.05 14.34 4.83
CA VAL A 229 13.47 14.35 3.47
C VAL A 229 13.23 12.92 3.01
N THR A 230 11.99 12.57 2.69
CA THR A 230 11.66 11.27 2.08
C THR A 230 11.63 11.39 0.56
N VAL A 231 12.37 10.53 -0.15
CA VAL A 231 12.48 10.52 -1.61
C VAL A 231 11.80 9.28 -2.19
N CYS A 232 10.69 9.49 -2.91
CA CYS A 232 9.97 8.44 -3.64
C CYS A 232 9.64 8.85 -5.09
N SER A 233 10.46 9.73 -5.67
CA SER A 233 10.38 10.21 -7.05
C SER A 233 10.79 9.11 -8.08
N PRO A 234 10.76 9.37 -9.39
CA PRO A 234 11.43 8.51 -10.37
C PRO A 234 12.93 8.28 -10.07
N ASN A 235 13.44 7.08 -10.38
CA ASN A 235 14.78 6.62 -9.97
C ASN A 235 15.92 7.59 -10.36
N TYR A 236 15.89 8.14 -11.59
CA TYR A 236 16.91 9.08 -12.07
C TYR A 236 16.97 10.40 -11.29
N LEU A 237 15.93 10.74 -10.52
CA LEU A 237 15.88 11.96 -9.70
C LEU A 237 16.36 11.74 -8.27
N HIS A 238 16.57 10.48 -7.84
CA HIS A 238 16.93 10.19 -6.45
C HIS A 238 18.20 10.91 -6.03
N ASP A 239 19.27 10.82 -6.83
CA ASP A 239 20.53 11.51 -6.58
C ASP A 239 20.33 13.02 -6.34
N ALA A 240 19.59 13.72 -7.20
CA ALA A 240 19.34 15.15 -7.06
C ALA A 240 18.54 15.48 -5.78
N HIS A 241 17.50 14.70 -5.49
CA HIS A 241 16.65 14.91 -4.32
C HIS A 241 17.35 14.53 -3.00
N ILE A 242 18.21 13.52 -2.98
CA ILE A 242 19.05 13.21 -1.82
C ILE A 242 20.01 14.37 -1.55
N ARG A 243 20.71 14.87 -2.59
CA ARG A 243 21.61 16.02 -2.46
C ARG A 243 20.91 17.26 -1.92
N PHE A 244 19.68 17.51 -2.35
CA PHE A 244 18.85 18.57 -1.81
C PHE A 244 18.62 18.42 -0.30
N GLY A 245 18.14 17.26 0.16
CA GLY A 245 17.86 17.03 1.58
C GLY A 245 19.10 17.18 2.47
N LEU A 246 20.22 16.58 2.06
CA LEU A 246 21.49 16.68 2.80
C LEU A 246 21.97 18.15 2.89
N ARG A 247 21.95 18.89 1.78
CA ARG A 247 22.37 20.31 1.75
C ARG A 247 21.43 21.24 2.51
N TYR A 248 20.15 20.92 2.56
CA TYR A 248 19.18 21.62 3.41
C TYR A 248 19.53 21.46 4.90
N GLY A 249 20.20 20.36 5.27
CA GLY A 249 20.60 20.02 6.63
C GLY A 249 19.66 19.00 7.31
N ALA A 250 18.96 18.20 6.51
CA ALA A 250 18.09 17.10 6.92
C ALA A 250 18.75 15.75 6.57
N ASP A 251 18.41 14.71 7.34
CA ASP A 251 18.70 13.33 6.94
C ASP A 251 17.73 12.92 5.82
N VAL A 252 18.07 11.90 5.04
CA VAL A 252 17.31 11.50 3.86
C VAL A 252 16.87 10.04 3.98
N ILE A 253 15.61 9.76 3.63
CA ILE A 253 15.09 8.40 3.47
C ILE A 253 14.75 8.20 1.99
N CYS A 254 15.47 7.34 1.28
CA CYS A 254 15.29 7.15 -0.16
C CYS A 254 14.73 5.77 -0.52
N GLU A 255 13.77 5.75 -1.45
CA GLU A 255 13.32 4.52 -2.10
C GLU A 255 14.41 3.85 -2.92
N LYS A 256 14.23 2.55 -3.15
CA LYS A 256 15.12 1.75 -3.98
C LYS A 256 14.75 1.87 -5.48
N PRO A 257 15.73 1.91 -6.40
CA PRO A 257 17.18 1.95 -6.18
C PRO A 257 17.64 3.29 -5.59
N THR A 258 18.62 3.30 -4.69
CA THR A 258 19.16 4.55 -4.10
C THR A 258 19.64 5.52 -5.19
N VAL A 259 20.41 5.00 -6.13
CA VAL A 259 20.88 5.70 -7.33
C VAL A 259 21.01 4.68 -8.46
N LEU A 260 21.11 5.16 -9.70
CA LEU A 260 21.30 4.27 -10.84
C LEU A 260 22.75 3.79 -10.94
N ASN A 261 23.74 4.67 -10.70
CA ASN A 261 25.14 4.36 -10.98
C ASN A 261 26.01 4.38 -9.72
N PRO A 262 27.02 3.49 -9.61
CA PRO A 262 27.84 3.36 -8.40
C PRO A 262 28.57 4.64 -7.98
N TRP A 263 29.13 5.40 -8.93
CA TRP A 263 29.86 6.63 -8.62
C TRP A 263 28.98 7.72 -7.98
N ASN A 264 27.66 7.67 -8.15
CA ASN A 264 26.77 8.58 -7.44
C ASN A 264 26.77 8.30 -5.93
N ILE A 265 27.04 7.07 -5.48
CA ILE A 265 27.16 6.74 -4.06
C ILE A 265 28.36 7.47 -3.45
N ASP A 266 29.50 7.48 -4.15
CA ASP A 266 30.70 8.18 -3.67
C ASP A 266 30.47 9.68 -3.55
N ALA A 267 29.86 10.29 -4.58
CA ALA A 267 29.51 11.71 -4.55
C ALA A 267 28.52 12.05 -3.41
N LEU A 268 27.54 11.18 -3.13
CA LEU A 268 26.62 11.36 -2.01
C LEU A 268 27.32 11.22 -0.66
N ARG A 269 28.29 10.31 -0.53
CA ARG A 269 29.09 10.15 0.70
C ARG A 269 29.93 11.38 1.02
N ASP A 270 30.49 12.04 0.01
CA ASP A 270 31.22 13.28 0.24
C ASP A 270 30.29 14.37 0.76
N ILE A 271 29.05 14.44 0.26
CA ILE A 271 28.03 15.36 0.78
C ILE A 271 27.58 14.97 2.20
N GLU A 272 27.48 13.68 2.54
CA GLU A 272 27.24 13.26 3.92
C GLU A 272 28.34 13.75 4.87
N LYS A 273 29.62 13.68 4.44
CA LYS A 273 30.76 14.19 5.23
C LYS A 273 30.71 15.71 5.37
N GLU A 274 30.40 16.43 4.29
CA GLU A 274 30.31 17.90 4.26
C GLU A 274 29.19 18.43 5.17
N THR A 275 28.03 17.76 5.17
CA THR A 275 26.82 18.24 5.85
C THR A 275 26.63 17.65 7.25
N GLY A 276 27.33 16.55 7.55
CA GLY A 276 27.13 15.76 8.76
C GLY A 276 25.76 15.05 8.81
N ARG A 277 25.05 14.97 7.69
CA ARG A 277 23.74 14.31 7.55
C ARG A 277 23.88 12.94 6.91
N LYS A 278 22.86 12.11 7.07
CA LYS A 278 22.85 10.71 6.65
C LYS A 278 21.71 10.38 5.71
N THR A 279 21.98 9.48 4.77
CA THR A 279 21.00 8.88 3.88
C THR A 279 20.72 7.45 4.31
N SER A 280 19.45 7.14 4.56
CA SER A 280 18.93 5.79 4.79
C SER A 280 18.14 5.32 3.58
N ASN A 281 18.22 4.02 3.29
CA ASN A 281 17.64 3.39 2.12
C ASN A 281 16.55 2.39 2.51
N ILE A 282 15.47 2.37 1.73
CA ILE A 282 14.41 1.38 1.89
C ILE A 282 14.87 0.03 1.30
N LEU A 283 15.54 -0.77 2.13
CA LEU A 283 15.95 -2.17 1.85
C LEU A 283 15.11 -3.14 2.68
N GLN A 284 13.80 -3.04 2.52
CA GLN A 284 12.82 -3.58 3.47
C GLN A 284 12.81 -5.11 3.55
N LEU A 285 13.35 -5.82 2.55
CA LEU A 285 13.50 -7.29 2.62
C LEU A 285 14.45 -7.74 3.73
N ARG A 286 15.45 -6.93 4.09
CA ARG A 286 16.34 -7.21 5.21
C ARG A 286 15.62 -7.20 6.57
N LEU A 287 14.41 -6.64 6.62
CA LEU A 287 13.57 -6.59 7.82
C LEU A 287 12.49 -7.69 7.83
N HIS A 288 12.37 -8.47 6.76
CA HIS A 288 11.40 -9.54 6.64
C HIS A 288 11.85 -10.77 7.44
N LYS A 289 10.97 -11.31 8.29
CA LYS A 289 11.32 -12.40 9.22
C LYS A 289 11.93 -13.62 8.51
N SER A 290 11.30 -14.11 7.44
CA SER A 290 11.82 -15.29 6.72
C SER A 290 13.19 -15.04 6.10
N VAL A 291 13.49 -13.80 5.69
CA VAL A 291 14.79 -13.46 5.09
C VAL A 291 15.87 -13.38 6.18
N ILE A 292 15.54 -12.79 7.33
CA ILE A 292 16.42 -12.77 8.52
C ILE A 292 16.71 -14.20 8.99
N ASP A 293 15.68 -15.05 9.11
CA ASP A 293 15.83 -16.43 9.57
C ASP A 293 16.65 -17.27 8.57
N LEU A 294 16.41 -17.08 7.27
CA LEU A 294 17.25 -17.67 6.22
C LEU A 294 18.70 -17.23 6.38
N LYS A 295 18.96 -15.91 6.51
CA LYS A 295 20.32 -15.42 6.71
C LYS A 295 21.00 -16.07 7.92
N LYS A 296 20.32 -16.12 9.07
CA LYS A 296 20.84 -16.77 10.28
C LYS A 296 21.17 -18.25 10.05
N LYS A 297 20.32 -18.96 9.30
CA LYS A 297 20.55 -20.37 8.94
C LYS A 297 21.80 -20.54 8.06
N ILE A 298 22.00 -19.65 7.10
CA ILE A 298 23.18 -19.67 6.21
C ILE A 298 24.45 -19.29 6.99
N ASP A 299 24.40 -18.23 7.81
CA ASP A 299 25.53 -17.77 8.63
C ASP A 299 25.98 -18.84 9.65
N ALA A 300 25.06 -19.63 10.19
CA ALA A 300 25.35 -20.73 11.12
C ALA A 300 25.77 -22.03 10.42
N GLY A 301 25.65 -22.09 9.09
CA GLY A 301 26.01 -23.25 8.28
C GLY A 301 27.50 -23.30 7.92
N PRO A 302 27.93 -24.34 7.17
CA PRO A 302 29.31 -24.45 6.70
C PRO A 302 29.68 -23.29 5.76
N SER A 303 30.81 -22.62 6.04
CA SER A 303 31.26 -21.46 5.25
C SER A 303 31.65 -21.81 3.81
N ASP A 304 32.00 -23.06 3.55
CA ASP A 304 32.37 -23.63 2.26
C ASP A 304 31.17 -24.18 1.46
N LYS A 305 29.98 -24.25 2.07
CA LYS A 305 28.77 -24.68 1.35
C LYS A 305 28.37 -23.61 0.32
N VAL A 306 28.17 -24.07 -0.91
CA VAL A 306 27.63 -23.28 -2.01
C VAL A 306 26.23 -23.78 -2.34
N TYR A 307 25.22 -22.93 -2.16
CA TYR A 307 23.81 -23.24 -2.38
C TYR A 307 23.42 -23.07 -3.86
N ASP A 308 22.60 -23.98 -4.40
CA ASP A 308 22.04 -23.84 -5.76
C ASP A 308 20.67 -23.16 -5.70
N ILE A 309 20.50 -22.04 -6.41
CA ILE A 309 19.35 -21.16 -6.24
C ILE A 309 18.71 -20.82 -7.60
N ASP A 310 17.38 -20.96 -7.66
CA ASP A 310 16.54 -20.37 -8.71
C ASP A 310 15.70 -19.24 -8.14
N LEU A 311 15.93 -18.02 -8.61
CA LEU A 311 15.11 -16.86 -8.32
C LEU A 311 14.19 -16.54 -9.51
N SER A 312 12.87 -16.58 -9.28
CA SER A 312 11.88 -16.10 -10.23
C SER A 312 11.05 -14.97 -9.61
N TYR A 313 11.06 -13.80 -10.25
CA TYR A 313 10.12 -12.74 -9.91
C TYR A 313 9.40 -12.19 -11.14
N ILE A 314 8.11 -12.46 -11.20
CA ILE A 314 7.23 -12.05 -12.30
C ILE A 314 6.12 -11.19 -11.70
N THR A 315 5.98 -9.96 -12.18
CA THR A 315 4.95 -9.05 -11.70
C THR A 315 4.28 -8.34 -12.87
N SER A 316 3.09 -8.81 -13.24
CA SER A 316 2.43 -8.37 -14.47
C SER A 316 2.21 -6.86 -14.51
N ARG A 317 2.57 -6.23 -15.62
CA ARG A 317 2.30 -4.82 -15.90
C ARG A 317 1.53 -4.68 -17.21
N GLY A 318 0.59 -3.75 -17.24
CA GLY A 318 -0.14 -3.40 -18.47
C GLY A 318 0.60 -2.32 -19.27
N ASN A 319 0.03 -1.93 -20.41
CA ASN A 319 0.61 -0.97 -21.35
C ASN A 319 1.02 0.38 -20.71
N TRP A 320 0.31 0.81 -19.66
CA TRP A 320 0.64 2.03 -18.91
C TRP A 320 2.07 2.05 -18.36
N TYR A 321 2.66 0.88 -18.04
CA TYR A 321 4.01 0.81 -17.50
C TYR A 321 5.04 1.29 -18.53
N TYR A 322 4.90 0.84 -19.78
CA TYR A 322 5.76 1.21 -20.90
C TYR A 322 5.60 2.69 -21.28
N ALA A 323 4.40 3.25 -21.12
CA ALA A 323 4.15 4.68 -21.35
C ALA A 323 4.64 5.58 -20.19
N SER A 324 4.97 5.00 -19.03
CA SER A 324 5.46 5.73 -17.86
C SER A 324 6.99 5.85 -17.87
N TRP A 325 7.54 6.65 -16.95
CA TRP A 325 8.99 6.72 -16.73
C TRP A 325 9.64 5.36 -16.43
N LYS A 326 8.86 4.38 -15.94
CA LYS A 326 9.35 3.03 -15.62
C LYS A 326 9.72 2.22 -16.87
N GLY A 327 9.09 2.53 -18.02
CA GLY A 327 9.37 1.93 -19.32
C GLY A 327 10.51 2.61 -20.08
N ASN A 328 11.09 3.69 -19.53
CA ASN A 328 12.24 4.37 -20.11
C ASN A 328 13.50 3.97 -19.31
N ASP A 329 14.43 3.28 -19.96
CA ASP A 329 15.61 2.70 -19.31
C ASP A 329 16.58 3.76 -18.76
N GLU A 330 16.69 4.93 -19.39
CA GLU A 330 17.51 6.04 -18.87
C GLU A 330 16.95 6.59 -17.56
N LYS A 331 15.62 6.56 -17.41
CA LYS A 331 14.93 7.04 -16.21
C LYS A 331 14.82 5.99 -15.11
N SER A 332 14.67 4.72 -15.48
CA SER A 332 14.34 3.63 -14.56
C SER A 332 15.49 2.68 -14.25
N GLY A 333 16.47 2.57 -15.14
CA GLY A 333 17.46 1.49 -15.13
C GLY A 333 16.91 0.15 -15.64
N GLY A 334 15.78 0.15 -16.35
CA GLY A 334 15.19 -1.05 -16.91
C GLY A 334 14.71 -2.07 -15.86
N VAL A 335 14.38 -3.28 -16.30
CA VAL A 335 13.76 -4.32 -15.47
C VAL A 335 14.67 -4.74 -14.31
N SER A 336 15.95 -4.98 -14.57
CA SER A 336 16.92 -5.44 -13.56
C SER A 336 17.05 -4.45 -12.39
N THR A 337 17.10 -3.16 -12.68
CA THR A 337 17.25 -2.12 -11.64
C THR A 337 15.90 -1.78 -10.98
N ASN A 338 14.88 -1.42 -11.78
CA ASN A 338 13.62 -0.92 -11.23
C ASN A 338 12.82 -2.00 -10.49
N ILE A 339 12.85 -3.23 -11.00
CA ILE A 339 12.13 -4.39 -10.46
C ILE A 339 13.06 -5.26 -9.61
N GLY A 340 14.27 -5.55 -10.09
CA GLY A 340 15.13 -6.57 -9.48
C GLY A 340 15.96 -6.14 -8.27
N ILE A 341 16.29 -4.85 -8.11
CA ILE A 341 17.37 -4.43 -7.19
C ILE A 341 17.24 -4.95 -5.75
N HIS A 342 16.03 -5.02 -5.21
CA HIS A 342 15.80 -5.48 -3.84
C HIS A 342 16.06 -6.99 -3.66
N PHE A 343 15.94 -7.80 -4.71
CA PHE A 343 16.34 -9.20 -4.67
C PHE A 343 17.85 -9.36 -4.75
N PHE A 344 18.52 -8.58 -5.60
CA PHE A 344 19.99 -8.59 -5.66
C PHE A 344 20.61 -8.10 -4.36
N ASP A 345 20.00 -7.09 -3.73
CA ASP A 345 20.32 -6.66 -2.37
C ASP A 345 20.19 -7.79 -1.35
N MET A 346 19.02 -8.45 -1.32
CA MET A 346 18.76 -9.55 -0.40
C MET A 346 19.74 -10.70 -0.59
N LEU A 347 20.01 -11.11 -1.84
CA LEU A 347 20.94 -12.19 -2.16
C LEU A 347 22.36 -11.84 -1.74
N GLY A 348 22.85 -10.63 -2.05
CA GLY A 348 24.17 -10.18 -1.60
C GLY A 348 24.27 -10.05 -0.08
N TRP A 349 23.19 -9.67 0.59
CA TRP A 349 23.13 -9.61 2.05
C TRP A 349 23.22 -10.99 2.71
N ILE A 350 22.62 -12.01 2.09
CA ILE A 350 22.61 -13.39 2.62
C ILE A 350 23.90 -14.14 2.24
N PHE A 351 24.30 -14.10 0.97
CA PHE A 351 25.32 -15.01 0.41
C PHE A 351 26.68 -14.35 0.15
N GLY A 352 26.80 -13.04 0.41
CA GLY A 352 28.06 -12.32 0.37
C GLY A 352 28.34 -11.61 -0.96
N GLU A 353 29.62 -11.50 -1.33
CA GLU A 353 30.06 -10.79 -2.54
C GLU A 353 29.74 -11.57 -3.81
N VAL A 354 29.42 -10.83 -4.88
CA VAL A 354 29.33 -11.37 -6.25
C VAL A 354 30.73 -11.64 -6.78
N VAL A 355 30.97 -12.87 -7.22
CA VAL A 355 32.21 -13.36 -7.84
C VAL A 355 32.05 -13.46 -9.36
N LYS A 356 30.84 -13.78 -9.85
CA LYS A 356 30.53 -13.89 -11.28
C LYS A 356 29.16 -13.31 -11.57
N ASN A 357 29.02 -12.65 -12.71
CA ASN A 357 27.78 -12.01 -13.14
C ASN A 357 27.61 -12.14 -14.66
N ASP A 358 26.81 -13.12 -15.07
CA ASP A 358 26.47 -13.40 -16.46
C ASP A 358 25.04 -12.94 -16.75
N VAL A 359 24.84 -12.31 -17.91
CA VAL A 359 23.51 -11.89 -18.37
C VAL A 359 23.14 -12.75 -19.57
N HIS A 360 22.05 -13.50 -19.47
CA HIS A 360 21.56 -14.36 -20.57
C HIS A 360 20.55 -13.63 -21.44
N LEU A 361 19.72 -12.79 -20.83
CA LEU A 361 18.65 -12.07 -21.49
C LEU A 361 18.46 -10.70 -20.84
N HIS A 362 18.30 -9.66 -21.66
CA HIS A 362 17.92 -8.34 -21.18
C HIS A 362 17.08 -7.64 -22.25
N THR A 363 15.76 -7.63 -22.06
CA THR A 363 14.77 -7.06 -22.99
C THR A 363 13.85 -6.08 -22.26
N HIS A 364 12.98 -5.42 -23.02
CA HIS A 364 12.03 -4.44 -22.49
C HIS A 364 11.06 -4.97 -21.41
N ASP A 365 10.79 -6.28 -21.40
CA ASP A 365 9.78 -6.91 -20.55
C ASP A 365 10.36 -7.93 -19.55
N ARG A 366 11.62 -8.34 -19.71
CA ARG A 366 12.27 -9.32 -18.83
C ARG A 366 13.79 -9.22 -18.87
N ALA A 367 14.41 -9.69 -17.79
CA ALA A 367 15.85 -9.86 -17.69
C ALA A 367 16.15 -11.18 -16.98
N ALA A 368 17.24 -11.85 -17.36
CA ALA A 368 17.65 -13.09 -16.74
C ALA A 368 19.17 -13.28 -16.85
N GLY A 369 19.72 -14.01 -15.89
CA GLY A 369 21.16 -14.17 -15.77
C GLY A 369 21.56 -15.24 -14.78
N TYR A 370 22.84 -15.25 -14.48
CA TYR A 370 23.46 -16.07 -13.44
C TYR A 370 24.38 -15.20 -12.60
N LEU A 371 24.24 -15.30 -11.28
CA LEU A 371 25.11 -14.66 -10.32
C LEU A 371 25.77 -15.74 -9.46
N GLU A 372 27.08 -15.68 -9.34
CA GLU A 372 27.82 -16.48 -8.37
C GLU A 372 28.21 -15.58 -7.23
N TYR A 373 27.76 -15.93 -6.04
CA TYR A 373 28.18 -15.36 -4.77
C TYR A 373 29.16 -16.32 -4.08
N LYS A 374 29.86 -15.86 -3.05
CA LYS A 374 30.76 -16.71 -2.26
C LYS A 374 30.12 -18.03 -1.80
N GLN A 375 28.85 -17.99 -1.41
CA GLN A 375 28.11 -19.17 -0.94
C GLN A 375 26.90 -19.51 -1.80
N ALA A 376 26.71 -18.97 -3.01
CA ALA A 376 25.54 -19.32 -3.81
C ALA A 376 25.75 -19.23 -5.31
N LYS A 377 25.11 -20.13 -6.04
CA LYS A 377 24.97 -20.09 -7.49
C LYS A 377 23.52 -19.78 -7.80
N VAL A 378 23.26 -18.60 -8.36
CA VAL A 378 21.91 -18.07 -8.51
C VAL A 378 21.57 -17.88 -9.97
N ARG A 379 20.70 -18.75 -10.49
CA ARG A 379 20.01 -18.53 -11.76
C ARG A 379 18.82 -17.62 -11.47
N TRP A 380 18.69 -16.50 -12.17
CA TRP A 380 17.64 -15.52 -11.87
C TRP A 380 16.84 -15.14 -13.11
N PHE A 381 15.54 -14.89 -12.93
CA PHE A 381 14.60 -14.44 -13.94
C PHE A 381 13.64 -13.39 -13.39
N LEU A 382 13.59 -12.25 -14.05
CA LEU A 382 12.73 -11.12 -13.71
C LEU A 382 11.83 -10.78 -14.90
N SER A 383 10.52 -10.61 -14.70
CA SER A 383 9.64 -10.19 -15.78
C SER A 383 8.46 -9.33 -15.34
N ILE A 384 8.06 -8.41 -16.22
CA ILE A 384 6.81 -7.67 -16.12
C ILE A 384 5.72 -8.19 -17.07
N ASN A 385 6.03 -9.23 -17.84
CA ASN A 385 5.18 -9.80 -18.87
C ASN A 385 4.27 -10.89 -18.26
N PRO A 386 2.93 -10.74 -18.32
CA PRO A 386 1.99 -11.71 -17.74
C PRO A 386 2.04 -13.08 -18.42
N GLN A 387 2.44 -13.19 -19.69
CA GLN A 387 2.56 -14.45 -20.40
C GLN A 387 3.66 -15.35 -19.81
N THR A 388 4.62 -14.78 -19.07
CA THR A 388 5.69 -15.54 -18.41
C THR A 388 5.28 -16.18 -17.09
N LEU A 389 4.10 -15.85 -16.54
CA LEU A 389 3.61 -16.46 -15.30
C LEU A 389 3.42 -17.98 -15.46
N PRO A 390 3.70 -18.79 -14.41
CA PRO A 390 3.34 -20.20 -14.40
C PRO A 390 1.81 -20.39 -14.50
N GLU A 391 1.37 -21.45 -15.19
CA GLU A 391 -0.06 -21.74 -15.37
C GLU A 391 -0.86 -21.81 -14.06
N PRO A 392 -0.39 -22.48 -12.99
CA PRO A 392 -1.14 -22.51 -11.71
C PRO A 392 -1.36 -21.13 -11.08
N VAL A 393 -0.50 -20.15 -11.40
CA VAL A 393 -0.63 -18.76 -10.92
C VAL A 393 -1.66 -18.02 -11.75
N LYS A 394 -1.66 -18.24 -13.07
CA LYS A 394 -2.67 -17.67 -14.00
C LYS A 394 -4.07 -18.18 -13.68
N GLU A 395 -4.22 -19.49 -13.45
CA GLU A 395 -5.49 -20.13 -13.10
C GLU A 395 -6.11 -19.57 -11.81
N LYS A 396 -5.27 -19.20 -10.83
CA LYS A 396 -5.71 -18.54 -9.59
C LYS A 396 -6.01 -17.04 -9.76
N GLY A 397 -5.93 -16.50 -10.99
CA GLY A 397 -6.10 -15.07 -11.26
C GLY A 397 -5.02 -14.17 -10.65
N GLN A 398 -3.91 -14.75 -10.18
CA GLN A 398 -2.83 -14.01 -9.55
C GLN A 398 -1.98 -13.31 -10.61
N ARG A 399 -1.55 -12.08 -10.31
CA ARG A 399 -0.79 -11.23 -11.24
C ARG A 399 0.68 -11.09 -10.85
N THR A 400 1.14 -11.85 -9.87
CA THR A 400 2.52 -11.81 -9.40
C THR A 400 2.93 -13.21 -8.94
N TYR A 401 4.13 -13.61 -9.31
CA TYR A 401 4.77 -14.85 -8.91
C TYR A 401 6.15 -14.51 -8.34
N ARG A 402 6.42 -14.97 -7.13
CA ARG A 402 7.71 -14.88 -6.45
C ARG A 402 8.09 -16.29 -6.06
N SER A 403 9.26 -16.73 -6.47
CA SER A 403 9.80 -18.02 -6.08
C SER A 403 11.29 -17.89 -5.86
N LEU A 404 11.74 -18.46 -4.75
CA LEU A 404 13.15 -18.66 -4.45
C LEU A 404 13.30 -20.13 -4.06
N LEU A 405 13.89 -20.90 -4.95
CA LEU A 405 14.25 -22.29 -4.68
C LEU A 405 15.68 -22.29 -4.17
N ILE A 406 15.95 -22.96 -3.05
CA ILE A 406 17.30 -23.18 -2.52
C ILE A 406 17.49 -24.69 -2.37
N ASP A 407 18.49 -25.25 -3.05
CA ASP A 407 18.76 -26.70 -3.11
C ASP A 407 17.49 -27.51 -3.48
N GLY A 408 16.60 -26.93 -4.30
CA GLY A 408 15.33 -27.52 -4.72
C GLY A 408 14.13 -27.29 -3.79
N GLU A 409 14.32 -26.68 -2.61
CA GLU A 409 13.25 -26.36 -1.67
C GLU A 409 12.72 -24.94 -1.86
N VAL A 410 11.40 -24.76 -1.88
CA VAL A 410 10.76 -23.45 -1.98
C VAL A 410 10.88 -22.70 -0.66
N VAL A 411 11.47 -21.51 -0.70
CA VAL A 411 11.46 -20.55 0.41
C VAL A 411 10.29 -19.59 0.22
N GLU A 412 9.27 -19.75 1.06
CA GLU A 412 8.10 -18.87 1.04
C GLU A 412 8.39 -17.55 1.77
N PHE A 413 8.24 -16.44 1.05
CA PHE A 413 8.25 -15.10 1.62
C PHE A 413 7.29 -14.17 0.89
N SER A 414 6.22 -14.69 0.28
CA SER A 414 5.26 -13.89 -0.50
C SER A 414 4.34 -13.01 0.37
N GLU A 415 4.20 -13.31 1.65
CA GLU A 415 3.34 -12.62 2.62
C GLU A 415 4.10 -11.54 3.42
N GLY A 416 3.39 -10.65 4.13
CA GLY A 416 4.01 -9.72 5.08
C GLY A 416 4.71 -8.47 4.51
N PHE A 417 4.68 -8.24 3.19
CA PHE A 417 5.33 -7.06 2.58
C PHE A 417 4.67 -5.71 2.90
N SER A 418 3.40 -5.68 3.29
CA SER A 418 2.63 -4.43 3.41
C SER A 418 3.10 -3.52 4.54
N GLU A 419 3.61 -4.10 5.64
CA GLU A 419 4.00 -3.35 6.85
C GLU A 419 5.50 -3.05 6.93
N LEU A 420 6.31 -3.53 5.97
CA LEU A 420 7.76 -3.39 6.07
C LEU A 420 8.24 -1.93 5.91
N HIS A 421 7.45 -1.05 5.27
CA HIS A 421 7.77 0.37 5.17
C HIS A 421 7.76 1.04 6.55
N THR A 422 6.71 0.84 7.36
CA THR A 422 6.65 1.38 8.73
C THR A 422 7.82 0.85 9.57
N LYS A 423 8.11 -0.45 9.47
CA LYS A 423 9.26 -1.04 10.16
C LYS A 423 10.60 -0.45 9.73
N SER A 424 10.78 -0.12 8.45
CA SER A 424 11.98 0.59 7.99
C SER A 424 12.11 1.97 8.65
N TYR A 425 11.00 2.71 8.79
CA TYR A 425 11.01 4.01 9.47
C TYR A 425 11.37 3.86 10.95
N ASP A 426 10.79 2.88 11.65
CA ASP A 426 11.15 2.57 13.05
C ASP A 426 12.65 2.33 13.24
N GLU A 427 13.25 1.49 12.38
CA GLU A 427 14.69 1.20 12.46
C GLU A 427 15.54 2.44 12.12
N ILE A 428 15.14 3.23 11.11
CA ILE A 428 15.84 4.47 10.75
C ILE A 428 15.83 5.47 11.92
N LEU A 429 14.67 5.68 12.54
CA LEU A 429 14.51 6.61 13.67
C LEU A 429 15.26 6.16 14.92
N ARG A 430 15.55 4.85 15.05
CA ARG A 430 16.41 4.28 16.11
C ARG A 430 17.91 4.34 15.78
N GLY A 431 18.28 4.80 14.59
CA GLY A 431 19.67 4.85 14.13
C GLY A 431 20.18 3.55 13.47
N ASN A 432 19.28 2.60 13.19
CA ASN A 432 19.57 1.31 12.55
C ASN A 432 19.22 1.30 11.04
N GLY A 433 19.12 2.48 10.43
CA GLY A 433 18.83 2.62 9.00
C GLY A 433 19.94 2.04 8.12
N PHE A 434 19.57 1.57 6.93
CA PHE A 434 20.55 1.07 5.96
C PHE A 434 21.15 2.24 5.17
N GLY A 435 22.45 2.49 5.36
CA GLY A 435 23.16 3.61 4.73
C GLY A 435 23.47 3.41 3.25
N LEU A 436 24.24 4.36 2.69
CA LEU A 436 24.69 4.35 1.30
C LEU A 436 25.54 3.11 0.95
N GLU A 437 26.41 2.68 1.86
CA GLU A 437 27.28 1.51 1.65
C GLU A 437 26.50 0.20 1.64
N GLU A 438 25.46 0.09 2.45
CA GLU A 438 24.59 -1.09 2.48
C GLU A 438 23.89 -1.31 1.13
N ALA A 439 23.60 -0.23 0.38
CA ALA A 439 22.98 -0.29 -0.94
C ALA A 439 23.98 -0.48 -2.10
N ARG A 440 25.28 -0.24 -1.86
CA ARG A 440 26.31 -0.19 -2.92
C ARG A 440 26.36 -1.44 -3.77
N LYS A 441 26.45 -2.61 -3.14
CA LYS A 441 26.60 -3.89 -3.84
C LYS A 441 25.46 -4.18 -4.79
N ALA A 442 24.23 -3.87 -4.37
CA ALA A 442 23.05 -4.05 -5.21
C ALA A 442 23.08 -3.09 -6.41
N VAL A 443 23.49 -1.83 -6.21
CA VAL A 443 23.65 -0.83 -7.27
C VAL A 443 24.74 -1.24 -8.26
N GLU A 444 25.89 -1.73 -7.79
CA GLU A 444 26.97 -2.25 -8.64
C GLU A 444 26.51 -3.46 -9.46
N THR A 445 25.82 -4.41 -8.82
CA THR A 445 25.29 -5.61 -9.49
C THR A 445 24.34 -5.24 -10.64
N VAL A 446 23.36 -4.38 -10.39
CA VAL A 446 22.41 -3.98 -11.45
C VAL A 446 23.05 -3.03 -12.46
N TYR A 447 24.04 -2.24 -12.07
CA TYR A 447 24.82 -1.44 -13.01
C TYR A 447 25.55 -2.35 -14.00
N GLU A 448 26.27 -3.38 -13.54
CA GLU A 448 26.92 -4.34 -14.42
C GLU A 448 25.93 -5.06 -15.33
N ILE A 449 24.78 -5.51 -14.80
CA ILE A 449 23.75 -6.20 -15.59
C ILE A 449 23.28 -5.30 -16.76
N ARG A 450 23.06 -4.00 -16.50
CA ARG A 450 22.62 -3.05 -17.53
C ARG A 450 23.65 -2.81 -18.63
N HIS A 451 24.94 -2.98 -18.33
CA HIS A 451 26.04 -2.64 -19.25
C HIS A 451 26.73 -3.88 -19.84
N LYS A 452 26.30 -5.09 -19.47
CA LYS A 452 26.78 -6.35 -20.07
C LYS A 452 25.93 -6.73 -21.28
N SER A 453 26.59 -7.11 -22.35
CA SER A 453 25.93 -7.70 -23.52
C SER A 453 25.41 -9.11 -23.18
N PRO A 454 24.13 -9.42 -23.43
CA PRO A 454 23.61 -10.75 -23.16
C PRO A 454 24.35 -11.83 -23.95
N ILE A 455 24.78 -12.90 -23.27
CA ILE A 455 25.54 -14.02 -23.89
C ILE A 455 24.64 -15.08 -24.55
N GLY A 456 23.32 -14.95 -24.41
CA GLY A 456 22.32 -15.92 -24.86
C GLY A 456 22.18 -17.10 -23.90
N LEU A 457 21.51 -18.17 -24.35
CA LEU A 457 21.27 -19.39 -23.57
C LEU A 457 22.53 -20.29 -23.52
N LYS A 458 23.63 -19.77 -22.97
CA LYS A 458 24.91 -20.46 -22.83
C LYS A 458 25.24 -20.63 -21.34
N GLY A 459 25.78 -21.78 -20.96
CA GLY A 459 26.13 -22.07 -19.56
C GLY A 459 24.90 -22.33 -18.69
N ASP A 460 25.00 -22.00 -17.41
CA ASP A 460 23.92 -22.16 -16.44
C ASP A 460 22.95 -20.99 -16.51
N TYR A 461 21.75 -21.22 -17.06
CA TYR A 461 20.72 -20.20 -17.18
C TYR A 461 19.40 -20.64 -16.54
N HIS A 462 18.60 -19.67 -16.09
CA HIS A 462 17.31 -19.95 -15.48
C HIS A 462 16.34 -20.61 -16.48
N PRO A 463 15.55 -21.64 -16.11
CA PRO A 463 14.69 -22.38 -17.03
C PRO A 463 13.73 -21.50 -17.86
N LEU A 464 13.17 -20.46 -17.23
CA LEU A 464 12.24 -19.52 -17.88
C LEU A 464 12.87 -18.66 -18.99
N CYS A 465 14.19 -18.64 -19.16
CA CYS A 465 14.84 -17.96 -20.28
C CYS A 465 14.42 -18.54 -21.65
N LYS A 466 13.92 -19.78 -21.69
CA LYS A 466 13.45 -20.44 -22.93
C LYS A 466 12.09 -19.95 -23.41
N LEU A 467 11.37 -19.17 -22.60
CA LEU A 467 10.06 -18.65 -22.99
C LEU A 467 10.20 -17.67 -24.17
N ALA A 468 9.25 -17.73 -25.09
CA ALA A 468 9.22 -16.85 -26.26
C ALA A 468 9.32 -15.36 -25.88
N LEU A 469 10.13 -14.63 -26.65
CA LEU A 469 10.24 -13.18 -26.52
C LEU A 469 8.98 -12.52 -27.09
N SER A 470 8.57 -11.40 -26.49
CA SER A 470 7.49 -10.57 -27.03
C SER A 470 8.04 -9.37 -27.80
N ALA A 471 7.25 -8.82 -28.71
CA ALA A 471 7.52 -7.49 -29.27
C ALA A 471 7.19 -6.40 -28.24
N HIS A 472 7.87 -5.26 -28.35
CA HIS A 472 7.55 -4.10 -27.52
C HIS A 472 6.18 -3.53 -27.92
N PRO A 473 5.25 -3.26 -26.99
CA PRO A 473 3.87 -2.90 -27.32
C PRO A 473 3.71 -1.58 -28.10
N PHE A 474 4.76 -0.76 -28.14
CA PHE A 474 4.79 0.53 -28.87
C PHE A 474 5.90 0.64 -29.93
N LYS A 475 6.66 -0.42 -30.20
CA LYS A 475 7.63 -0.42 -31.31
C LYS A 475 7.17 -1.48 -32.30
N GLN A 476 6.66 -1.02 -33.44
CA GLN A 476 6.34 -1.87 -34.58
C GLN A 476 7.60 -2.10 -35.42
#